data_AF-A0A8S3VGB9-F1
#
_entry.id   AF-A0A8S3VGB9-F1
#
_cell.length_a   1.000
_cell.length_b   1.000
_cell.length_c   1.000
_cell.angle_alpha   90.00
_cell.angle_beta   90.00
_cell.angle_gamma   90.00
#
_symmetry.space_group_name_H-M   'P 1'
#
loop_
_entity.id
_entity.type
_entity.pdbx_description
1 polymer ?
#
loop_
_entity_poly.entity_id
_entity_poly.type
_entity_poly.pdbx_seq_one_letter_code
_entity_poly.pdbx_strand_id
1 'polypeptide(L)'
;MITSDIEAFVVSSDIGISYRSDHSPVLINLRFSSQIRGKGTWKFNNSLLRETEFIDKVKGDIKTVIEEYESDPSMDIETEDKQFNISYQLLWDMIKMKVRGSAISFSSFQKKEGNKKEKELLYKISLLDEKLLENNLPSVYQEREGIELELKILREKNVKGIITRAKARWQVEGEKGSNYFCNLEKKHYTEKIIPKLILEDETEITDPSTIRNEQKQFYKKLYTSCKPLLLKTHRDTFLQHDNPFITKPNEEEATAVVLGTKCSASHIFFFKAFP
;
A
#
# COMPACT_ATOMS: atom_id res chain seq x y z
N MET A 1 -28.92 23.87 -5.78
CA MET A 1 -27.88 24.85 -6.09
C MET A 1 -26.68 24.06 -6.60
N ILE A 2 -26.22 24.34 -7.82
CA ILE A 2 -25.08 23.63 -8.43
C ILE A 2 -23.82 24.44 -8.08
N THR A 3 -22.76 23.77 -7.63
CA THR A 3 -21.49 24.42 -7.27
C THR A 3 -20.80 24.94 -8.54
N SER A 4 -20.14 26.10 -8.47
CA SER A 4 -19.42 26.72 -9.59
C SER A 4 -18.43 25.78 -10.29
N ASP A 5 -17.83 24.85 -9.53
CA ASP A 5 -16.82 23.91 -10.04
C ASP A 5 -17.37 22.91 -11.05
N ILE A 6 -18.67 22.59 -10.97
CA ILE A 6 -19.32 21.60 -11.82
C ILE A 6 -20.23 22.23 -12.89
N GLU A 7 -20.50 23.52 -12.79
CA GLU A 7 -21.40 24.27 -13.68
C GLU A 7 -20.97 24.17 -15.15
N ALA A 8 -19.67 24.25 -15.42
CA ALA A 8 -19.10 24.12 -16.77
C ALA A 8 -19.34 22.75 -17.43
N PHE A 9 -19.70 21.72 -16.64
CA PHE A 9 -19.99 20.38 -17.14
C PHE A 9 -21.49 20.10 -17.27
N VAL A 10 -22.37 21.01 -16.84
CA VAL A 10 -23.83 20.83 -16.90
C VAL A 10 -24.33 21.05 -18.32
N VAL A 11 -24.98 20.03 -18.88
CA VAL A 11 -25.67 20.11 -20.18
C VAL A 11 -27.11 20.53 -19.99
N SER A 12 -27.79 19.96 -18.99
CA SER A 12 -29.17 20.31 -18.65
C SER A 12 -29.49 19.87 -17.22
N SER A 13 -30.50 20.51 -16.64
CA SER A 13 -31.09 20.13 -15.36
C SER A 13 -32.61 20.17 -15.44
N ASP A 14 -33.29 19.19 -14.85
CA ASP A 14 -34.74 19.11 -14.83
C ASP A 14 -35.26 18.68 -13.45
N ILE A 15 -36.50 19.04 -13.13
CA ILE A 15 -37.16 18.69 -11.88
C ILE A 15 -38.30 17.73 -12.21
N GLY A 16 -38.14 16.48 -11.82
CA GLY A 16 -39.15 15.45 -12.03
C GLY A 16 -40.34 15.58 -11.09
N ILE A 17 -41.43 14.92 -11.47
CA ILE A 17 -42.64 14.85 -10.65
C ILE A 17 -42.48 13.68 -9.67
N SER A 18 -42.70 13.95 -8.38
CA SER A 18 -42.75 12.93 -7.34
C SER A 18 -44.17 12.77 -6.82
N TYR A 19 -44.68 11.54 -6.80
CA TYR A 19 -46.00 11.21 -6.25
C TYR A 19 -45.92 10.45 -4.93
N ARG A 20 -44.71 10.03 -4.51
CA ARG A 20 -44.47 9.25 -3.28
C ARG A 20 -43.58 9.97 -2.26
N SER A 21 -43.07 11.15 -2.59
CA SER A 21 -42.30 12.00 -1.68
C SER A 21 -42.74 13.44 -1.88
N ASP A 22 -42.70 14.20 -0.80
CA ASP A 22 -42.81 15.67 -0.74
C ASP A 22 -41.63 16.39 -1.43
N HIS A 23 -40.62 15.65 -1.91
CA HIS A 23 -39.53 16.15 -2.70
C HIS A 23 -39.58 15.64 -4.14
N SER A 24 -39.47 16.57 -5.09
CA SER A 24 -39.25 16.28 -6.50
C SER A 24 -37.81 15.84 -6.77
N PRO A 25 -37.58 14.76 -7.53
CA PRO A 25 -36.23 14.39 -7.94
C PRO A 25 -35.63 15.45 -8.87
N VAL A 26 -34.36 15.79 -8.67
CA VAL A 26 -33.62 16.67 -9.57
C VAL A 26 -32.72 15.83 -10.46
N LEU A 27 -32.89 15.95 -11.78
CA LEU A 27 -32.06 15.30 -12.77
C LEU A 27 -31.03 16.30 -13.29
N ILE A 28 -29.75 15.92 -13.33
CA ILE A 28 -28.68 16.76 -13.88
C ILE A 28 -27.89 15.92 -14.89
N ASN A 29 -27.81 16.40 -16.13
CA ASN A 29 -27.00 15.78 -17.18
C ASN A 29 -25.64 16.47 -17.23
N LEU A 30 -24.58 15.71 -16.96
CA LEU A 30 -23.21 16.21 -16.98
C LEU A 30 -22.46 15.64 -18.19
N ARG A 31 -21.74 16.50 -18.92
CA ARG A 31 -20.84 16.10 -20.01
C ARG A 31 -19.40 16.44 -19.64
N PHE A 32 -18.65 15.40 -19.30
CA PHE A 32 -17.21 15.49 -19.11
C PHE A 32 -16.49 15.31 -20.45
N SER A 33 -15.46 16.11 -20.71
CA SER A 33 -14.58 15.87 -21.86
C SER A 33 -13.80 14.57 -21.61
N SER A 34 -13.87 13.64 -22.56
CA SER A 34 -13.10 12.39 -22.49
C SER A 34 -11.64 12.68 -22.83
N GLN A 35 -10.86 13.11 -21.83
CA GLN A 35 -9.41 13.16 -21.95
C GLN A 35 -8.89 11.72 -22.10
N ILE A 36 -7.99 11.48 -23.05
CA ILE A 36 -7.31 10.19 -23.17
C ILE A 36 -6.43 10.03 -21.93
N ARG A 37 -6.92 9.30 -20.95
CA ARG A 37 -6.16 8.99 -19.74
C ARG A 37 -4.99 8.10 -20.15
N GLY A 38 -3.76 8.55 -19.91
CA GLY A 38 -2.58 7.72 -20.11
C GLY A 38 -2.64 6.44 -19.27
N LYS A 39 -1.76 5.48 -19.56
CA LYS A 39 -1.73 4.14 -18.92
C LYS A 39 -1.63 4.18 -17.38
N GLY A 40 -1.21 5.33 -16.82
CA GLY A 40 -1.06 5.54 -15.38
C GLY A 40 0.09 4.73 -14.79
N THR A 41 0.30 4.89 -13.49
CA THR A 41 1.27 4.08 -12.74
C THR A 41 0.61 2.78 -12.31
N TRP A 42 1.26 1.64 -12.59
CA TRP A 42 0.82 0.36 -12.04
C TRP A 42 1.01 0.34 -10.53
N LYS A 43 -0.02 -0.14 -9.82
CA LYS A 43 0.01 -0.37 -8.38
C LYS A 43 -0.13 -1.86 -8.13
N PHE A 44 0.76 -2.38 -7.30
CA PHE A 44 0.70 -3.77 -6.89
C PHE A 44 -0.55 -4.03 -6.02
N ASN A 45 -1.18 -5.20 -6.22
CA ASN A 45 -2.32 -5.61 -5.43
C ASN A 45 -1.85 -6.39 -4.20
N ASN A 46 -1.85 -5.73 -3.04
CA ASN A 46 -1.38 -6.33 -1.78
C ASN A 46 -2.19 -7.55 -1.33
N SER A 47 -3.41 -7.76 -1.84
CA SER A 47 -4.17 -8.97 -1.49
C SER A 47 -3.49 -10.26 -1.96
N LEU A 48 -2.65 -10.17 -2.99
CA LEU A 48 -1.90 -11.32 -3.52
C LEU A 48 -0.91 -11.89 -2.50
N LEU A 49 -0.43 -11.07 -1.56
CA LEU A 49 0.47 -11.51 -0.50
C LEU A 49 -0.18 -12.44 0.52
N ARG A 50 -1.48 -12.71 0.40
CA ARG A 50 -2.22 -13.66 1.23
C ARG A 50 -2.49 -14.98 0.52
N GLU A 51 -2.21 -15.04 -0.78
CA GLU A 51 -2.48 -16.21 -1.63
C GLU A 51 -1.21 -17.06 -1.71
N THR A 52 -1.24 -18.26 -1.13
CA THR A 52 -0.07 -19.15 -1.06
C THR A 52 0.44 -19.52 -2.45
N GLU A 53 -0.47 -19.84 -3.37
CA GLU A 53 -0.14 -20.14 -4.78
C GLU A 53 0.65 -19.02 -5.46
N PHE A 54 0.33 -17.76 -5.15
CA PHE A 54 1.05 -16.62 -5.69
C PHE A 54 2.45 -16.49 -5.08
N ILE A 55 2.55 -16.67 -3.76
CA ILE A 55 3.84 -16.60 -3.05
C ILE A 55 4.79 -17.67 -3.55
N ASP A 56 4.30 -18.90 -3.69
CA ASP A 56 5.10 -20.04 -4.15
C ASP A 56 5.55 -19.83 -5.60
N LYS A 57 4.67 -19.30 -6.45
CA LYS A 57 5.03 -18.91 -7.82
C LYS A 57 6.14 -17.84 -7.84
N VAL A 58 6.03 -16.81 -7.01
CA VAL A 58 7.04 -15.73 -6.94
C VAL A 58 8.37 -16.25 -6.40
N LYS A 59 8.36 -17.12 -5.38
CA LYS A 59 9.58 -17.77 -4.89
C LYS A 59 10.25 -18.61 -5.98
N GLY A 60 9.44 -19.37 -6.74
CA GLY A 60 9.91 -20.10 -7.91
C GLY A 60 10.52 -19.18 -8.96
N ASP A 61 9.84 -18.10 -9.33
CA ASP A 61 10.32 -17.12 -10.30
C ASP A 61 11.66 -16.49 -9.87
N ILE A 62 11.82 -16.16 -8.59
CA ILE A 62 13.08 -15.63 -8.05
C ILE A 62 14.20 -16.67 -8.18
N LYS A 63 13.92 -17.92 -7.78
CA LYS A 63 14.89 -19.02 -7.88
C LYS A 63 15.33 -19.25 -9.33
N THR A 64 14.37 -19.28 -10.27
CA THR A 64 14.68 -19.43 -11.70
C THR A 64 15.56 -18.31 -12.23
N VAL A 65 15.30 -17.06 -11.86
CA VAL A 65 16.15 -15.93 -12.28
C VAL A 65 17.54 -16.04 -11.67
N ILE A 66 17.66 -16.44 -10.40
CA ILE A 66 18.97 -16.66 -9.77
C ILE A 66 19.76 -17.74 -10.50
N GLU A 67 19.15 -18.90 -10.77
CA GLU A 67 19.77 -20.02 -11.48
C GLU A 67 20.19 -19.67 -12.92
N GLU A 68 19.40 -18.83 -13.61
CA GLU A 68 19.69 -18.39 -14.99
C GLU A 68 20.97 -17.53 -15.10
N TYR A 69 21.28 -16.77 -14.05
CA TYR A 69 22.40 -15.82 -14.03
C TYR A 69 23.55 -16.25 -13.10
N GLU A 70 23.49 -17.45 -12.53
CA GLU A 70 24.56 -18.02 -11.72
C GLU A 70 25.72 -18.48 -12.62
N SER A 71 26.96 -18.14 -12.26
CA SER A 71 28.13 -18.33 -13.15
C SER A 71 28.64 -19.77 -13.19
N ASP A 72 28.31 -20.59 -12.18
CA ASP A 72 28.63 -22.01 -12.12
C ASP A 72 27.49 -22.80 -11.45
N PRO A 73 26.63 -23.49 -12.23
CA PRO A 73 25.51 -24.28 -11.70
C PRO A 73 25.93 -25.58 -10.99
N SER A 74 27.22 -25.95 -11.03
CA SER A 74 27.71 -27.28 -10.62
C SER A 74 28.27 -27.35 -9.20
N MET A 75 28.28 -26.22 -8.49
CA MET A 75 28.83 -26.10 -7.16
C MET A 75 27.70 -25.95 -6.14
N ASP A 76 27.33 -27.07 -5.49
CA ASP A 76 26.53 -27.08 -4.26
C ASP A 76 27.36 -26.44 -3.14
N ILE A 77 27.50 -25.11 -3.14
CA ILE A 77 28.17 -24.40 -2.06
C ILE A 77 27.14 -23.70 -1.19
N GLU A 78 27.02 -24.21 0.03
CA GLU A 78 26.44 -23.53 1.19
C GLU A 78 27.31 -22.34 1.67
N THR A 79 28.08 -21.69 0.79
CA THR A 79 28.94 -20.54 1.15
C THR A 79 28.43 -19.24 0.52
N GLU A 80 28.58 -18.17 1.29
CA GLU A 80 27.89 -16.88 1.21
C GLU A 80 28.14 -16.02 -0.05
N ASP A 81 28.93 -16.47 -1.03
CA ASP A 81 29.31 -15.67 -2.20
C ASP A 81 28.90 -16.33 -3.53
N LYS A 82 27.60 -16.33 -3.83
CA LYS A 82 27.12 -16.68 -5.18
C LYS A 82 27.64 -15.67 -6.19
N GLN A 83 28.41 -16.14 -7.18
CA GLN A 83 28.94 -15.29 -8.24
C GLN A 83 28.00 -15.26 -9.45
N PHE A 84 27.54 -14.08 -9.82
CA PHE A 84 26.62 -13.87 -10.94
C PHE A 84 27.35 -13.38 -12.18
N ASN A 85 26.88 -13.80 -13.36
CA ASN A 85 27.40 -13.38 -14.65
C ASN A 85 26.98 -11.94 -15.05
N ILE A 86 26.12 -11.31 -14.23
CA ILE A 86 25.64 -9.95 -14.37
C ILE A 86 25.83 -9.13 -13.09
N SER A 87 25.79 -7.80 -13.20
CA SER A 87 25.80 -6.92 -12.02
C SER A 87 24.61 -7.17 -11.11
N TYR A 88 24.80 -6.99 -9.80
CA TYR A 88 23.73 -7.10 -8.80
C TYR A 88 22.56 -6.14 -9.06
N GLN A 89 22.81 -4.94 -9.60
CA GLN A 89 21.72 -4.02 -9.96
C GLN A 89 20.84 -4.60 -11.08
N LEU A 90 21.47 -5.15 -12.12
CA LEU A 90 20.75 -5.75 -13.24
C LEU A 90 19.98 -7.00 -12.81
N LEU A 91 20.58 -7.84 -11.96
CA LEU A 91 19.91 -9.01 -11.37
C LEU A 91 18.64 -8.61 -10.63
N TRP A 92 18.72 -7.57 -9.80
CA TRP A 92 17.56 -7.06 -9.09
C TRP A 92 16.47 -6.53 -10.03
N ASP A 93 16.86 -5.87 -11.13
CA ASP A 93 15.92 -5.42 -12.15
C ASP A 93 15.24 -6.59 -12.87
N MET A 94 15.97 -7.67 -13.18
CA MET A 94 15.40 -8.89 -13.76
C MET A 94 14.39 -9.55 -12.81
N ILE A 95 14.74 -9.67 -11.52
CA ILE A 95 13.83 -10.20 -10.49
C ILE A 95 12.56 -9.36 -10.43
N LYS A 96 12.69 -8.02 -10.27
CA LYS A 96 11.53 -7.12 -10.21
C LYS A 96 10.65 -7.24 -11.46
N MET A 97 11.26 -7.31 -12.64
CA MET A 97 10.54 -7.47 -13.90
C MET A 97 9.74 -8.78 -13.94
N LYS A 98 10.38 -9.90 -13.57
CA LYS A 98 9.76 -11.23 -13.55
C LYS A 98 8.60 -11.28 -12.55
N VAL A 99 8.83 -10.84 -11.31
CA VAL A 99 7.82 -10.80 -10.25
C VAL A 99 6.64 -9.91 -10.64
N ARG A 100 6.90 -8.74 -11.23
CA ARG A 100 5.85 -7.87 -11.75
C ARG A 100 5.02 -8.55 -12.84
N GLY A 101 5.66 -9.21 -13.81
CA GLY A 101 4.99 -9.96 -14.86
C GLY A 101 4.08 -11.04 -14.28
N SER A 102 4.58 -11.80 -13.31
CA SER A 102 3.81 -12.83 -12.61
C SER A 102 2.64 -12.26 -11.81
N ALA A 103 2.81 -11.14 -11.12
CA ALA A 103 1.73 -10.45 -10.40
C ALA A 103 0.60 -9.99 -11.33
N ILE A 104 0.94 -9.43 -12.50
CA ILE A 104 -0.04 -8.99 -13.50
C ILE A 104 -0.78 -10.18 -14.08
N SER A 105 -0.05 -11.23 -14.47
CA SER A 105 -0.63 -12.45 -15.04
C SER A 105 -1.57 -13.14 -14.04
N PHE A 106 -1.13 -13.33 -12.80
CA PHE A 106 -1.92 -13.97 -11.76
C PHE A 106 -3.16 -13.16 -11.37
N SER A 107 -3.04 -11.83 -11.26
CA SER A 107 -4.20 -10.95 -11.03
C SER A 107 -5.23 -11.05 -12.16
N SER A 108 -4.75 -11.15 -13.40
CA SER A 108 -5.62 -11.27 -14.59
C SER A 108 -6.33 -12.63 -14.62
N PHE A 109 -5.63 -13.70 -14.23
CA PHE A 109 -6.20 -15.02 -14.04
C PHE A 109 -7.28 -15.04 -12.95
N GLN A 110 -6.99 -14.53 -11.75
CA GLN A 110 -7.96 -14.45 -10.66
C GLN A 110 -9.22 -13.66 -11.05
N LYS A 111 -9.06 -12.56 -11.80
CA LYS A 111 -10.18 -11.79 -12.33
C LYS A 111 -11.04 -12.63 -13.28
N LYS A 112 -10.40 -13.39 -14.17
CA LYS A 112 -11.09 -14.25 -15.13
C LYS A 112 -11.87 -15.36 -14.41
N GLU A 113 -11.25 -16.03 -13.44
CA GLU A 113 -11.90 -17.07 -12.63
C GLU A 113 -13.05 -16.50 -11.79
N GLY A 114 -12.87 -15.33 -11.18
CA GLY A 114 -13.94 -14.63 -10.46
C GLY A 114 -15.15 -14.33 -11.35
N ASN A 115 -14.91 -13.83 -12.57
CA ASN A 115 -15.98 -13.56 -13.53
C ASN A 115 -16.68 -14.84 -14.03
N LYS A 116 -15.93 -15.93 -14.21
CA LYS A 116 -16.47 -17.22 -14.58
C LYS A 116 -17.40 -17.75 -13.47
N LYS A 117 -16.91 -17.72 -12.22
CA LYS A 117 -17.68 -18.10 -11.04
C LYS A 117 -18.94 -17.26 -10.87
N GLU A 118 -18.87 -15.93 -11.08
CA GLU A 118 -20.05 -15.07 -11.03
C GLU A 118 -21.14 -15.51 -12.04
N LYS A 119 -20.74 -15.82 -13.28
CA LYS A 119 -21.67 -16.31 -14.31
C LYS A 119 -22.28 -17.66 -13.94
N GLU A 120 -21.47 -18.57 -13.40
CA GLU A 120 -21.94 -19.89 -12.95
C GLU A 120 -22.96 -19.77 -11.81
N LEU A 121 -22.71 -18.90 -10.82
CA LEU A 121 -23.64 -18.66 -9.73
C LEU A 121 -24.96 -18.05 -10.22
N LEU A 122 -24.90 -17.09 -11.14
CA LEU A 122 -26.11 -16.52 -11.76
C LEU A 122 -26.92 -17.56 -12.54
N TYR A 123 -26.25 -18.45 -13.27
CA TYR A 123 -26.90 -19.55 -13.97
C TYR A 123 -27.53 -20.56 -13.01
N LYS A 124 -26.88 -20.87 -11.88
CA LYS A 124 -27.48 -21.72 -10.84
C LYS A 124 -28.71 -21.08 -10.23
N ILE A 125 -28.68 -19.77 -9.97
CA ILE A 125 -29.86 -19.03 -9.47
C ILE A 125 -31.00 -19.15 -10.48
N SER A 126 -30.76 -18.94 -11.78
CA SER A 126 -31.84 -19.06 -12.77
C SER A 126 -32.45 -20.47 -12.83
N LEU A 127 -31.62 -21.52 -12.73
CA LEU A 127 -32.12 -22.90 -12.66
C LEU A 127 -32.94 -23.18 -11.39
N LEU A 128 -32.54 -22.60 -10.24
CA LEU A 128 -33.29 -22.74 -9.00
C LEU A 128 -34.62 -21.96 -9.05
N ASP A 129 -34.62 -20.78 -9.68
CA ASP A 129 -35.84 -19.99 -9.89
C ASP A 129 -36.83 -20.75 -10.78
N GLU A 130 -36.38 -21.40 -11.86
CA GLU A 130 -37.21 -22.29 -12.68
C GLU A 130 -37.79 -23.47 -11.85
N LYS A 131 -36.95 -24.12 -11.03
CA LYS A 131 -37.41 -25.21 -10.15
C LYS A 131 -38.42 -24.74 -9.11
N LEU A 132 -38.29 -23.51 -8.60
CA LEU A 132 -39.25 -22.94 -7.64
C LEU A 132 -40.61 -22.63 -8.29
N LEU A 133 -40.62 -22.27 -9.58
CA LEU A 133 -41.85 -22.11 -10.36
C LEU A 133 -42.57 -23.44 -10.55
N GLU A 134 -41.82 -24.53 -10.77
CA GLU A 134 -42.38 -25.88 -10.91
C GLU A 134 -42.82 -26.49 -9.57
N ASN A 135 -42.00 -26.35 -8.53
CA ASN A 135 -42.20 -26.95 -7.21
C ASN A 135 -41.73 -25.99 -6.10
N ASN A 136 -42.68 -25.48 -5.31
CA ASN A 136 -42.42 -24.49 -4.26
C ASN A 136 -41.88 -25.15 -2.96
N LEU A 137 -40.67 -25.73 -3.04
CA LEU A 137 -40.03 -26.49 -1.96
C LEU A 137 -39.14 -25.59 -1.08
N PRO A 138 -39.30 -25.62 0.27
CA PRO A 138 -38.45 -24.84 1.19
C PRO A 138 -36.95 -25.11 1.08
N SER A 139 -36.54 -26.34 0.73
CA SER A 139 -35.13 -26.71 0.56
C SER A 139 -34.46 -25.96 -0.60
N VAL A 140 -35.21 -25.69 -1.68
CA VAL A 140 -34.70 -24.98 -2.86
C VAL A 140 -34.46 -23.50 -2.55
N TYR A 141 -35.27 -22.89 -1.68
CA TYR A 141 -35.04 -21.53 -1.18
C TYR A 141 -33.74 -21.43 -0.35
N GLN A 142 -33.47 -22.41 0.51
CA GLN A 142 -32.25 -22.43 1.31
C GLN A 142 -30.99 -22.55 0.44
N GLU A 143 -31.04 -23.41 -0.59
CA GLU A 143 -29.93 -23.53 -1.55
C GLU A 143 -29.70 -22.21 -2.30
N ARG A 144 -30.78 -21.57 -2.77
CA ARG A 144 -30.75 -20.29 -3.46
C ARG A 144 -30.14 -19.18 -2.59
N GLU A 145 -30.56 -19.09 -1.32
CA GLU A 145 -30.02 -18.11 -0.37
C GLU A 145 -28.51 -18.29 -0.14
N GLY A 146 -28.04 -19.54 -0.07
CA GLY A 146 -26.61 -19.85 0.03
C GLY A 146 -25.81 -19.35 -1.19
N ILE A 147 -26.35 -19.54 -2.39
CA ILE A 147 -25.71 -19.08 -3.64
C ILE A 147 -25.75 -17.54 -3.74
N GLU A 148 -26.84 -16.90 -3.32
CA GLU A 148 -26.93 -15.44 -3.27
C GLU A 148 -25.92 -14.84 -2.29
N LEU A 149 -25.70 -15.49 -1.14
CA LEU A 149 -24.68 -15.07 -0.18
C LEU A 149 -23.27 -15.15 -0.80
N GLU A 150 -22.96 -16.24 -1.49
CA GLU A 150 -21.67 -16.41 -2.19
C GLU A 150 -21.46 -15.32 -3.26
N LEU A 151 -22.50 -15.04 -4.05
CA LEU A 151 -22.49 -13.98 -5.06
C LEU A 151 -22.28 -12.59 -4.43
N LYS A 152 -22.92 -12.33 -3.28
CA LYS A 152 -22.77 -11.08 -2.53
C LYS A 152 -21.33 -10.88 -2.06
N ILE A 153 -20.70 -11.92 -1.48
CA ILE A 153 -19.30 -11.88 -1.03
C ILE A 153 -18.37 -11.56 -2.20
N LEU A 154 -18.58 -12.21 -3.36
CA LEU A 154 -17.78 -11.96 -4.56
C LEU A 154 -17.90 -10.51 -5.05
N ARG A 155 -19.12 -9.98 -5.10
CA ARG A 155 -19.38 -8.58 -5.51
C ARG A 155 -18.83 -7.57 -4.51
N GLU A 156 -18.90 -7.85 -3.22
CA GLU A 156 -18.36 -6.98 -2.18
C GLU A 156 -16.85 -6.79 -2.35
N LYS A 157 -16.11 -7.85 -2.70
CA LYS A 157 -14.66 -7.76 -3.05
C LYS A 157 -14.43 -6.79 -4.22
N ASN A 158 -15.25 -6.86 -5.26
CA ASN A 158 -15.17 -5.96 -6.42
C ASN A 158 -15.47 -4.50 -6.05
N VAL A 159 -16.52 -4.28 -5.26
CA VAL A 159 -16.93 -2.95 -4.78
C VAL A 159 -15.83 -2.33 -3.92
N LYS A 160 -15.25 -3.07 -2.96
CA LYS A 160 -14.09 -2.60 -2.16
C LYS A 160 -12.92 -2.17 -3.04
N GLY A 161 -12.65 -2.92 -4.11
CA GLY A 161 -11.64 -2.54 -5.11
C GLY A 161 -11.95 -1.24 -5.85
N ILE A 162 -13.21 -1.02 -6.23
CA ILE A 162 -13.68 0.23 -6.86
C ILE A 162 -13.52 1.41 -5.91
N ILE A 163 -14.00 1.27 -4.66
CA ILE A 163 -13.89 2.31 -3.62
C ILE A 163 -12.43 2.72 -3.41
N THR A 164 -11.53 1.73 -3.31
CA THR A 164 -10.10 1.96 -3.13
C THR A 164 -9.49 2.75 -4.30
N ARG A 165 -9.84 2.40 -5.55
CA ARG A 165 -9.34 3.10 -6.74
C ARG A 165 -9.96 4.48 -6.93
N ALA A 166 -11.23 4.65 -6.57
CA ALA A 166 -11.92 5.93 -6.55
C ALA A 166 -11.35 6.89 -5.49
N LYS A 167 -10.55 6.37 -4.54
CA LYS A 167 -10.08 7.11 -3.36
C LYS A 167 -11.25 7.76 -2.59
N ALA A 168 -12.44 7.16 -2.64
CA ALA A 168 -13.66 7.76 -2.13
C ALA A 168 -13.53 8.15 -0.64
N ARG A 169 -12.88 7.31 0.17
CA ARG A 169 -12.58 7.64 1.57
C ARG A 169 -11.72 8.89 1.72
N TRP A 170 -10.67 9.04 0.91
CA TRP A 170 -9.80 10.22 0.95
C TRP A 170 -10.50 11.49 0.46
N GLN A 171 -11.42 11.39 -0.50
CA GLN A 171 -12.23 12.54 -0.92
C GLN A 171 -13.18 12.96 0.21
N VAL A 172 -13.87 12.01 0.85
CA VAL A 172 -14.84 12.30 1.92
C VAL A 172 -14.17 12.76 3.22
N GLU A 173 -13.09 12.10 3.64
CA GLU A 173 -12.41 12.36 4.92
C GLU A 173 -11.24 13.36 4.81
N GLY A 174 -10.77 13.63 3.59
CA GLY A 174 -9.60 14.47 3.32
C GLY A 174 -9.90 15.96 3.12
N GLU A 175 -11.11 16.30 2.67
CA GLU A 175 -11.52 17.69 2.43
C GLU A 175 -11.88 18.45 3.72
N LYS A 176 -12.04 17.75 4.84
CA LYS A 176 -12.34 18.33 6.15
C LYS A 176 -11.24 18.00 7.15
N GLY A 177 -10.98 18.89 8.10
CA GLY A 177 -10.13 18.60 9.25
C GLY A 177 -10.74 17.47 10.07
N SER A 178 -10.38 16.23 9.74
CA SER A 178 -10.93 15.04 10.37
C SER A 178 -10.16 14.72 11.66
N ASN A 179 -10.80 13.99 12.57
CA ASN A 179 -10.14 13.46 13.77
C ASN A 179 -8.84 12.72 13.43
N TYR A 180 -8.76 12.11 12.24
CA TYR A 180 -7.54 11.48 11.75
C TYR A 180 -6.37 12.47 11.62
N PHE A 181 -6.56 13.62 10.95
CA PHE A 181 -5.48 14.62 10.81
C PHE A 181 -5.09 15.24 12.14
N CYS A 182 -6.07 15.55 13.00
CA CYS A 182 -5.80 16.06 14.35
C CYS A 182 -4.99 15.05 15.19
N ASN A 183 -5.31 13.75 15.08
CA ASN A 183 -4.59 12.70 15.79
C ASN A 183 -3.21 12.42 15.18
N LEU A 184 -3.09 12.52 13.85
CA LEU A 184 -1.81 12.38 13.14
C LEU A 184 -0.86 13.51 13.52
N GLU A 185 -1.34 14.75 13.56
CA GLU A 185 -0.56 15.91 14.01
C GLU A 185 -0.14 15.76 15.48
N LYS A 186 -1.07 15.39 16.37
CA LYS A 186 -0.76 15.09 17.78
C LYS A 186 0.33 14.03 17.91
N LYS A 187 0.25 12.95 17.11
CA LYS A 187 1.25 11.89 17.11
C LYS A 187 2.61 12.40 16.61
N HIS A 188 2.65 13.11 15.50
CA HIS A 188 3.89 13.67 14.97
C HIS A 188 4.52 14.70 15.90
N TYR A 189 3.72 15.47 16.63
CA TYR A 189 4.21 16.35 17.68
C TYR A 189 4.93 15.54 18.77
N THR A 190 4.30 14.48 19.28
CA THR A 190 4.90 13.60 20.29
C THR A 190 6.16 12.88 19.78
N GLU A 191 6.16 12.39 18.53
CA GLU A 191 7.32 11.70 17.92
C GLU A 191 8.53 12.62 17.71
N LYS A 192 8.32 13.94 17.56
CA LYS A 192 9.40 14.93 17.40
C LYS A 192 10.03 15.36 18.72
N ILE A 193 9.39 15.06 19.85
CA ILE A 193 9.90 15.43 21.17
C ILE A 193 10.88 14.36 21.64
N ILE A 194 12.04 14.79 22.15
CA ILE A 194 12.97 13.94 22.86
C ILE A 194 12.64 14.06 24.35
N PRO A 195 11.97 13.06 24.96
CA PRO A 195 11.44 13.19 26.32
C PRO A 195 12.52 13.03 27.40
N LYS A 196 13.64 12.40 27.06
CA LYS A 196 14.71 12.05 28.01
C LYS A 196 16.03 11.89 27.27
N LEU A 197 17.12 12.29 27.92
CA LEU A 197 18.49 12.07 27.46
C LEU A 197 19.33 11.55 28.63
N ILE A 198 20.22 10.59 28.34
CA ILE A 198 21.15 10.00 29.32
C ILE A 198 22.54 10.53 28.98
N LEU A 199 23.22 11.12 29.95
CA LEU A 199 24.56 11.70 29.79
C LEU A 199 25.66 10.63 29.98
N GLU A 200 26.91 10.99 29.67
CA GLU A 200 28.07 10.10 29.83
C GLU A 200 28.26 9.64 31.29
N ASP A 201 27.84 10.46 32.25
CA ASP A 201 27.88 10.17 33.69
C ASP A 201 26.67 9.36 34.20
N GLU A 202 25.93 8.70 33.29
CA GLU A 202 24.68 7.96 33.55
C GLU A 202 23.52 8.78 34.13
N THR A 203 23.69 10.10 34.31
CA THR A 203 22.63 10.98 34.80
C THR A 203 21.54 11.19 33.77
N GLU A 204 20.28 11.14 34.21
CA GLU A 204 19.10 11.29 33.35
C GLU A 204 18.56 12.73 33.39
N ILE A 205 18.40 13.34 32.21
CA ILE A 205 17.77 14.65 32.06
C ILE A 205 16.45 14.54 31.30
N THR A 206 15.42 15.20 31.83
CA THR A 206 14.06 15.18 31.29
C THR A 206 13.52 16.59 31.00
N ASP A 207 14.17 17.64 31.50
CA ASP A 207 13.77 19.01 31.24
C ASP A 207 14.10 19.44 29.79
N PRO A 208 13.15 19.97 29.02
CA PRO A 208 13.39 20.33 27.62
C PRO A 208 14.46 21.41 27.40
N SER A 209 14.66 22.31 28.37
CA SER A 209 15.65 23.39 28.25
C SER A 209 17.06 22.87 28.45
N THR A 210 17.25 21.98 29.42
CA THR A 210 18.54 21.31 29.67
C THR A 210 18.87 20.34 28.54
N ILE A 211 17.92 19.54 28.05
CA ILE A 211 18.09 18.66 26.87
C ILE A 211 18.58 19.45 25.66
N ARG A 212 17.96 20.60 25.36
CA ARG A 212 18.36 21.45 24.23
C ARG A 212 19.78 22.01 24.43
N ASN A 213 20.13 22.41 25.65
CA ASN A 213 21.44 22.95 25.94
C ASN A 213 22.54 21.88 25.81
N GLU A 214 22.31 20.67 26.30
CA GLU A 214 23.23 19.54 26.16
C GLU A 214 23.40 19.11 24.71
N GLN A 215 22.31 19.02 23.93
CA GLN A 215 22.38 18.78 22.49
C GLN A 215 23.24 19.83 21.77
N LYS A 216 23.06 21.11 22.12
CA LYS A 216 23.85 22.21 21.56
C LYS A 216 25.33 22.06 21.91
N GLN A 217 25.66 21.74 23.16
CA GLN A 217 27.04 21.54 23.60
C GLN A 217 27.68 20.34 22.90
N PHE A 218 26.98 19.21 22.81
CA PHE A 218 27.44 18.01 22.14
C PHE A 218 27.78 18.27 20.67
N TYR A 219 26.84 18.82 19.89
CA TYR A 219 27.11 19.09 18.47
C TYR A 219 28.14 20.19 18.28
N LYS A 220 28.18 21.21 19.16
CA LYS A 220 29.26 22.20 19.15
C LYS A 220 30.62 21.53 19.35
N LYS A 221 30.76 20.62 20.31
CA LYS A 221 31.99 19.85 20.53
C LYS A 221 32.33 18.99 19.30
N LEU A 222 31.37 18.22 18.79
CA LEU A 222 31.53 17.35 17.62
C LEU A 222 32.06 18.13 16.41
N TYR A 223 31.40 19.24 16.05
CA TYR A 223 31.75 20.02 14.87
C TYR A 223 32.95 20.96 15.09
N THR A 224 33.30 21.29 16.34
CA THR A 224 34.54 22.04 16.64
C THR A 224 35.76 21.13 16.71
N SER A 225 35.58 19.85 17.09
CA SER A 225 36.66 18.85 17.14
C SER A 225 37.08 18.30 15.78
N CYS A 226 36.27 18.52 14.74
CA CYS A 226 36.54 18.05 13.40
C CYS A 226 37.48 19.03 12.67
N LYS A 227 38.79 18.80 12.72
CA LYS A 227 39.71 19.34 11.70
C LYS A 227 39.28 18.78 10.33
N PRO A 228 39.44 19.52 9.22
CA PRO A 228 39.01 19.09 7.89
C PRO A 228 39.95 17.98 7.38
N LEU A 229 39.79 16.78 7.91
CA LEU A 229 40.31 15.55 7.35
C LEU A 229 39.15 14.85 6.65
N LEU A 230 38.66 15.48 5.58
CA LEU A 230 37.98 14.76 4.50
C LEU A 230 39.04 13.95 3.75
N LEU A 231 39.61 12.95 4.42
CA LEU A 231 40.41 11.92 3.76
C LEU A 231 39.46 10.83 3.27
N LYS A 232 39.71 10.41 2.03
CA LYS A 232 38.94 9.52 1.16
C LYS A 232 38.48 8.18 1.79
N THR A 233 38.91 7.85 3.00
CA THR A 233 38.63 6.62 3.75
C THR A 233 37.26 6.57 4.44
N HIS A 234 36.60 7.71 4.69
CA HIS A 234 35.31 7.71 5.42
C HIS A 234 34.11 7.21 4.61
N ARG A 235 34.21 7.13 3.28
CA ARG A 235 33.12 6.59 2.45
C ARG A 235 32.90 5.10 2.73
N ASP A 236 33.96 4.37 3.05
CA ASP A 236 33.93 2.93 3.27
C ASP A 236 33.49 2.60 4.72
N THR A 237 33.86 3.43 5.70
CA THR A 237 33.49 3.21 7.11
C THR A 237 32.03 3.58 7.41
N PHE A 238 31.46 4.59 6.75
CA PHE A 238 30.07 5.03 6.99
C PHE A 238 29.04 3.94 6.63
N LEU A 239 29.36 3.05 5.69
CA LEU A 239 28.49 1.95 5.26
C LEU A 239 28.78 0.63 5.98
N GLN A 240 29.85 0.55 6.77
CA GLN A 240 30.34 -0.70 7.37
C GLN A 240 30.07 -0.85 8.87
N HIS A 241 29.38 0.09 9.52
CA HIS A 241 28.94 -0.13 10.89
C HIS A 241 27.48 -0.59 10.91
N ASP A 242 27.25 -1.79 11.45
CA ASP A 242 26.00 -2.10 12.15
C ASP A 242 25.81 -1.01 13.21
N ASN A 243 25.01 0.00 12.85
CA ASN A 243 24.73 1.12 13.73
C ASN A 243 23.91 0.56 14.91
N PRO A 244 24.43 0.53 16.15
CA PRO A 244 23.72 -0.06 17.28
C PRO A 244 22.44 0.71 17.64
N PHE A 245 22.22 1.89 17.04
CA PHE A 245 21.00 2.67 17.16
C PHE A 245 19.99 2.44 16.02
N ILE A 246 20.32 1.62 15.02
CA ILE A 246 19.40 1.12 14.00
C ILE A 246 19.17 -0.37 14.29
N THR A 247 18.26 -0.66 15.21
CA THR A 247 17.71 -2.01 15.33
C THR A 247 17.00 -2.35 14.02
N LYS A 248 17.29 -3.53 13.46
CA LYS A 248 16.49 -4.12 12.38
C LYS A 248 15.02 -4.14 12.86
N PRO A 249 14.07 -3.57 12.12
CA PRO A 249 12.68 -3.52 12.56
C PRO A 249 12.14 -4.95 12.69
N ASN A 250 11.46 -5.25 13.79
CA ASN A 250 10.72 -6.51 13.94
C ASN A 250 9.60 -6.58 12.87
N GLU A 251 9.12 -7.79 12.56
CA GLU A 251 8.08 -8.01 11.52
C GLU A 251 6.83 -7.13 11.74
N GLU A 252 6.45 -6.86 12.99
CA GLU A 252 5.34 -5.95 13.31
C GLU A 252 5.63 -4.49 12.94
N GLU A 253 6.87 -4.02 13.09
CA GLU A 253 7.28 -2.66 12.76
C GLU A 253 7.43 -2.46 11.24
N ALA A 254 7.96 -3.46 10.54
CA ALA A 254 7.99 -3.48 9.08
C ALA A 254 6.57 -3.40 8.48
N THR A 255 5.61 -4.10 9.10
CA THR A 255 4.20 -4.06 8.69
C THR A 255 3.55 -2.71 9.00
N ALA A 256 3.91 -2.06 10.12
CA ALA A 256 3.41 -0.74 10.51
C ALA A 256 3.95 0.41 9.63
N VAL A 257 5.18 0.31 9.12
CA VAL A 257 5.76 1.28 8.17
C VAL A 257 5.07 1.19 6.80
N VAL A 258 4.74 -0.01 6.34
CA VAL A 258 3.98 -0.24 5.08
C VAL A 258 2.52 0.23 5.20
N LEU A 259 1.95 0.21 6.41
CA LEU A 259 0.58 0.67 6.69
C LEU A 259 0.48 2.13 7.13
N GLY A 260 1.60 2.84 7.27
CA GLY A 260 1.66 4.26 7.63
C GLY A 260 1.24 4.58 9.07
N THR A 261 1.33 3.60 9.99
CA THR A 261 0.80 3.74 11.35
C THR A 261 1.84 4.07 12.41
N LYS A 262 3.15 4.02 12.13
CA LYS A 262 4.23 4.55 13.00
C LYS A 262 5.34 5.15 12.12
N CYS A 263 5.81 6.35 12.48
CA CYS A 263 6.92 7.01 11.79
C CYS A 263 8.00 7.33 12.83
N SER A 264 9.06 6.52 12.87
CA SER A 264 10.24 6.84 13.68
C SER A 264 11.04 7.95 12.99
N ALA A 265 11.40 8.99 13.75
CA ALA A 265 12.07 10.21 13.27
C ALA A 265 13.42 9.97 12.56
N SER A 266 14.03 8.79 12.71
CA SER A 266 15.25 8.41 12.01
C SER A 266 15.09 8.21 10.50
N HIS A 267 13.87 8.05 9.99
CA HIS A 267 13.61 7.85 8.56
C HIS A 267 13.39 9.14 7.76
N ILE A 268 13.27 10.29 8.42
CA ILE A 268 13.01 11.59 7.75
C ILE A 268 14.28 12.19 7.12
N PHE A 269 15.47 11.81 7.60
CA PHE A 269 16.72 12.40 7.12
C PHE A 269 17.16 11.92 5.73
N PHE A 270 16.68 10.77 5.25
CA PHE A 270 17.14 10.23 3.97
C PHE A 270 16.43 10.81 2.73
N PHE A 271 15.25 11.43 2.89
CA PHE A 271 14.46 11.92 1.75
C PHE A 271 14.55 13.42 1.48
N LYS A 272 15.31 14.18 2.29
CA LYS A 272 15.40 15.65 2.15
C LYS A 272 16.78 16.16 1.73
N ALA A 273 17.71 15.26 1.40
CA ALA A 273 19.06 15.58 0.97
C ALA A 273 19.31 15.17 -0.48
N PHE A 274 18.46 15.60 -1.40
CA PHE A 274 18.79 15.72 -2.82
C PHE A 274 18.04 16.93 -3.40
N PRO A 275 18.73 17.95 -3.95
CA PRO A 275 18.12 18.82 -4.95
C PRO A 275 17.80 18.02 -6.24
#